data_AF-B7PLY7-F1
#
_entry.id   AF-B7PLY7-F1
#
_cell.length_a   1.000
_cell.length_b   1.000
_cell.length_c   1.000
_cell.angle_alpha   90.00
_cell.angle_beta   90.00
_cell.angle_gamma   90.00
#
_symmetry.space_group_name_H-M   'P 1'
#
loop_
_entity.id
_entity.type
_entity.pdbx_description
1 polymer ?
#
loop_
_entity_poly.entity_id
_entity_poly.type
_entity_poly.pdbx_seq_one_letter_code
_entity_poly.pdbx_strand_id
1 'polypeptide(L)'
;MLATDNRCLERLACQFSANALAPMEKDVASLIIYTLLKNRFIEERFKRRLRDAAQMGKVRPGTCRKDFVCKRRRRQQAHQLTSLRN
;
A
#
# COMPACT_ATOMS: atom_id res chain seq x y z
N MET A 1 10.45 -8.66 -3.43
CA MET A 1 10.44 -7.21 -3.15
C MET A 1 9.03 -6.67 -3.30
N LEU A 2 8.58 -5.79 -2.40
CA LEU A 2 7.34 -5.03 -2.61
C LEU A 2 7.47 -4.29 -3.95
N ALA A 3 6.45 -4.35 -4.80
CA ALA A 3 6.48 -3.59 -6.05
C ALA A 3 6.77 -2.13 -5.74
N THR A 4 7.65 -1.51 -6.53
CA THR A 4 8.06 -0.11 -6.37
C THR A 4 6.90 0.86 -6.47
N ASP A 5 5.69 0.46 -6.83
CA ASP A 5 4.46 1.27 -6.83
C ASP A 5 3.30 0.52 -6.15
N ASN A 6 3.38 0.31 -4.83
CA ASN A 6 2.29 -0.31 -4.07
C ASN A 6 1.33 0.76 -3.50
N ARG A 7 0.41 1.22 -4.34
CA ARG A 7 -0.65 2.18 -3.97
C ARG A 7 -1.56 1.71 -2.84
N CYS A 8 -1.67 0.41 -2.58
CA CYS A 8 -2.47 -0.09 -1.46
C CYS A 8 -1.84 0.19 -0.11
N LEU A 9 -0.52 0.09 -0.01
CA LEU A 9 0.19 0.44 1.22
C LEU A 9 0.18 1.95 1.47
N GLU A 10 0.26 2.76 0.41
CA GLU A 10 0.06 4.21 0.49
C GLU A 10 -1.37 4.53 0.95
N ARG A 11 -2.37 3.86 0.38
CA ARG A 11 -3.77 3.99 0.80
C ARG A 11 -3.95 3.61 2.28
N LEU A 12 -3.33 2.53 2.75
CA LEU A 12 -3.37 2.12 4.16
C LEU A 12 -2.79 3.20 5.07
N ALA A 13 -1.63 3.76 4.72
CA ALA A 13 -1.00 4.85 5.48
C ALA A 13 -1.85 6.12 5.52
N CYS A 14 -2.49 6.47 4.40
CA CYS A 14 -3.44 7.56 4.30
C CYS A 14 -4.66 7.33 5.21
N GLN A 15 -5.32 6.17 5.10
CA GLN A 15 -6.52 5.85 5.88
C GLN A 15 -6.22 5.76 7.39
N PHE A 16 -5.07 5.21 7.77
CA PHE A 16 -4.59 5.18 9.16
C PHE A 16 -4.51 6.59 9.75
N SER A 17 -3.88 7.52 9.02
CA SER A 17 -3.67 8.89 9.49
C SER A 17 -4.93 9.76 9.43
N ALA A 18 -5.87 9.41 8.55
CA ALA A 18 -7.19 10.04 8.46
C ALA A 18 -8.18 9.58 9.54
N ASN A 19 -7.76 8.68 10.46
CA ASN A 19 -8.65 8.02 11.43
C ASN A 19 -9.87 7.33 10.77
N ALA A 20 -9.69 6.82 9.54
CA ALA A 20 -10.75 6.23 8.74
C ALA A 20 -10.84 4.69 8.88
N LEU A 21 -10.14 4.12 9.86
CA LEU A 21 -10.07 2.69 10.15
C LEU A 21 -10.78 2.40 11.47
N ALA A 22 -11.41 1.22 11.59
CA ALA A 22 -11.93 0.75 12.87
C ALA A 22 -10.78 0.55 13.88
N PRO A 23 -11.05 0.55 15.21
CA PRO A 23 -9.99 0.46 16.23
C PRO A 23 -9.01 -0.69 16.00
N MET A 24 -9.52 -1.92 15.82
CA MET A 24 -8.70 -3.10 15.55
C MET A 24 -7.89 -2.98 14.25
N GLU A 25 -8.48 -2.43 13.19
CA GLU A 25 -7.78 -2.22 11.92
C GLU A 25 -6.68 -1.17 12.06
N LYS A 26 -6.89 -0.15 12.90
CA LYS A 26 -5.91 0.89 13.19
C LYS A 26 -4.70 0.33 13.93
N ASP A 27 -4.92 -0.56 14.89
CA ASP A 27 -3.83 -1.24 15.62
C ASP A 27 -2.99 -2.09 14.69
N VAL A 28 -3.64 -2.93 13.87
CA VAL A 28 -2.94 -3.76 12.87
C VAL A 28 -2.20 -2.90 11.84
N ALA A 29 -2.84 -1.84 11.34
CA ALA A 29 -2.22 -0.91 10.41
C ALA A 29 -0.97 -0.24 11.01
N SER A 30 -1.01 0.11 12.30
CA SER A 30 0.14 0.72 12.99
C SER A 30 1.36 -0.22 13.01
N LEU A 31 1.15 -1.51 13.28
CA LEU A 31 2.21 -2.53 13.30
C LEU A 31 2.83 -2.71 11.91
N ILE A 32 2.00 -2.75 10.86
CA ILE A 32 2.45 -2.90 9.48
C ILE A 32 3.24 -1.67 9.05
N ILE A 33 2.69 -0.46 9.23
CA ILE A 33 3.34 0.79 8.83
C ILE A 33 4.66 0.97 9.58
N TYR A 34 4.69 0.71 10.88
CA TYR A 34 5.91 0.80 11.67
C TYR A 34 6.99 -0.17 11.16
N THR A 35 6.63 -1.43 10.95
CA THR A 35 7.55 -2.45 10.41
C THR A 35 8.12 -2.03 9.06
N LEU A 36 7.28 -1.52 8.15
CA LEU A 36 7.72 -1.06 6.83
C LEU A 36 8.71 0.12 6.92
N LEU A 37 8.43 1.09 7.80
CA LEU A 37 9.28 2.28 7.94
C LEU A 37 10.62 1.97 8.63
N LYS A 38 10.64 1.00 9.56
CA LYS A 38 11.87 0.60 10.28
C LYS A 38 12.72 -0.42 9.53
N ASN A 39 12.18 -1.10 8.52
CA ASN A 39 12.93 -2.09 7.76
C ASN A 39 14.04 -1.43 6.90
N ARG A 40 15.30 -1.78 7.16
CA ARG A 40 16.47 -1.23 6.44
C ARG A 40 16.58 -1.67 4.97
N PHE A 41 15.92 -2.76 4.60
CA PHE A 41 15.95 -3.32 3.24
C PHE A 41 14.87 -2.74 2.33
N ILE A 42 13.95 -1.92 2.87
CA ILE A 42 12.97 -1.17 2.09
C ILE A 42 13.58 0.17 1.71
N GLU A 43 13.54 0.50 0.42
CA GLU A 43 14.07 1.75 -0.10
C GLU A 43 13.45 2.99 0.58
N GLU A 44 14.28 3.99 0.89
CA GLU A 44 13.80 5.24 1.49
C GLU A 44 12.80 5.98 0.60
N ARG A 45 12.90 5.83 -0.73
CA ARG A 45 11.91 6.38 -1.67
C ARG A 45 10.51 5.81 -1.41
N PHE A 46 10.40 4.51 -1.17
CA PHE A 46 9.13 3.87 -0.84
C PHE A 46 8.60 4.36 0.51
N LYS A 47 9.47 4.43 1.53
CA LYS A 47 9.10 4.94 2.86
C LYS A 47 8.63 6.39 2.82
N ARG A 48 9.27 7.23 2.00
CA ARG A 48 8.85 8.63 1.79
C ARG A 48 7.43 8.70 1.26
N ARG A 49 7.08 7.90 0.25
CA ARG A 49 5.69 7.86 -0.27
C ARG A 49 4.66 7.40 0.75
N LEU A 50 5.01 6.48 1.65
CA LEU A 50 4.11 6.12 2.77
C LEU A 50 3.88 7.30 3.71
N ARG A 51 4.94 8.06 4.03
CA ARG A 51 4.85 9.26 4.88
C ARG A 51 4.03 10.37 4.18
N ASP A 52 4.23 10.57 2.89
CA ASP A 52 3.48 11.56 2.10
C ASP A 52 1.98 11.19 2.05
N ALA A 53 1.67 9.91 1.83
CA ALA A 53 0.30 9.42 1.86
C ALA A 53 -0.37 9.57 3.25
N ALA A 54 0.38 9.28 4.32
CA ALA A 54 -0.06 9.54 5.69
C ALA A 54 -0.34 11.04 5.93
N GLN A 55 0.55 11.93 5.46
CA GLN A 55 0.35 13.37 5.55
C GLN A 55 -0.90 13.82 4.79
N MET A 56 -1.15 13.28 3.59
CA MET A 56 -2.39 13.53 2.86
C MET A 56 -3.63 13.12 3.65
N GLY A 57 -3.60 11.97 4.33
CA GLY A 57 -4.70 11.52 5.18
C GLY A 57 -5.03 12.50 6.31
N LYS A 58 -4.02 13.16 6.89
CA LYS A 58 -4.23 14.21 7.91
C LYS A 58 -4.81 15.50 7.33
N VAL A 59 -4.31 15.94 6.17
CA VAL A 59 -4.66 17.24 5.57
C VAL A 59 -5.96 17.18 4.77
N ARG A 60 -6.26 16.05 4.12
CA ARG A 60 -7.41 15.84 3.24
C ARG A 60 -8.10 14.51 3.57
N PRO A 61 -8.73 14.39 4.75
CA PRO A 61 -9.47 13.18 5.10
C PRO A 61 -10.56 12.89 4.05
N GLY A 62 -10.79 11.61 3.77
CA GLY A 62 -11.79 11.17 2.80
C GLY A 62 -11.30 10.99 1.35
N THR A 63 -10.14 11.53 0.97
CA THR A 63 -9.65 11.39 -0.43
C THR A 63 -8.81 10.12 -0.67
N CYS A 64 -8.39 9.43 0.40
CA CYS A 64 -7.46 8.30 0.32
C CYS A 64 -7.85 7.22 -0.71
N ARG A 65 -9.15 6.90 -0.83
CA ARG A 65 -9.62 5.87 -1.79
C ARG A 65 -9.50 6.32 -3.25
N LYS A 66 -9.67 7.61 -3.50
CA LYS A 66 -9.60 8.25 -4.82
C LYS A 66 -8.15 8.45 -5.24
N ASP A 67 -7.31 8.94 -4.32
CA ASP A 67 -5.94 9.34 -4.62
C ASP A 67 -4.98 8.13 -4.67
N PHE A 68 -5.30 7.06 -3.93
CA PHE A 68 -4.49 5.84 -3.86
C PHE A 68 -5.28 4.60 -4.32
N VAL A 69 -5.46 4.48 -5.63
CA VAL A 69 -6.20 3.37 -6.23
C VAL A 69 -5.38 2.08 -6.19
N CYS A 70 -5.91 1.09 -5.48
CA CYS A 70 -5.41 -0.28 -5.48
C CYS A 70 -5.64 -0.96 -6.82
N LYS A 71 -4.59 -1.11 -7.64
CA LYS A 71 -4.66 -1.99 -8.81
C LYS A 71 -4.60 -3.44 -8.33
N ARG A 72 -5.73 -4.17 -8.39
CA ARG A 72 -5.68 -5.63 -8.33
C ARG A 72 -4.84 -6.10 -9.51
N ARG A 73 -3.71 -6.77 -9.27
CA ARG A 73 -3.14 -7.62 -10.30
C ARG A 73 -4.20 -8.68 -10.59
N ARG A 74 -4.96 -8.54 -11.68
CA ARG A 74 -5.67 -9.69 -12.25
C ARG A 74 -4.57 -10.74 -12.41
N ARG A 75 -4.77 -11.94 -11.84
CA ARG A 75 -3.88 -13.07 -12.12
C ARG A 75 -3.80 -13.17 -13.65
N GLN A 76 -2.69 -12.75 -14.25
CA GLN A 76 -2.27 -13.31 -15.53
C GLN A 76 -1.74 -14.70 -15.18
N GLN A 77 -2.66 -15.59 -14.82
CA GLN A 77 -2.48 -17.03 -15.01
C GLN A 77 -3.19 -17.33 -16.32
N ALA A 78 -2.54 -17.02 -17.43
CA ALA A 78 -2.94 -17.51 -18.73
C ALA A 78 -1.69 -17.61 -19.63
N HIS A 79 -1.46 -18.79 -20.20
CA HIS A 79 -0.61 -19.05 -21.37
C HIS A 79 0.92 -18.99 -21.25
N GLN A 80 1.52 -19.87 -20.44
CA GLN A 80 2.90 -20.34 -20.73
C GLN A 80 3.06 -21.87 -20.77
N LEU A 81 1.98 -22.66 -20.62
CA LEU A 81 2.04 -24.13 -20.66
C LEU A 81 1.49 -24.79 -21.94
N THR A 82 1.05 -24.00 -22.93
CA THR A 82 0.54 -24.55 -24.21
C THR A 82 1.48 -24.36 -25.41
N SER A 83 2.68 -23.79 -25.23
CA SER A 83 3.67 -23.64 -26.32
C SER A 83 4.77 -24.73 -26.34
N LEU A 84 4.64 -25.77 -25.50
CA LEU A 84 5.55 -26.93 -25.47
C LEU A 84 4.84 -28.27 -25.73
N ARG A 85 3.60 -28.21 -26.23
CA ARG A 85 2.85 -29.36 -26.73
C ARG A 85 2.11 -28.95 -28.00
N ASN A 86 2.88 -28.84 -29.08
CA ASN A 86 2.57 -29.30 -30.45
C ASN A 86 3.73 -28.88 -31.35
#